data_AF-A0A9W7VXU3-F1
#
_entry.id   AF-A0A9W7VXU3-F1
#
_cell.length_a   1.000
_cell.length_b   1.000
_cell.length_c   1.000
_cell.angle_alpha   90.00
_cell.angle_beta   90.00
_cell.angle_gamma   90.00
#
_symmetry.space_group_name_H-M   'P 1'
#
loop_
_entity.id
_entity.type
_entity.pdbx_description
1 polymer ?
#
loop_
_entity_poly.entity_id
_entity_poly.type
_entity_poly.pdbx_seq_one_letter_code
_entity_poly.pdbx_strand_id
1 'polypeptide(L)'
;MTYQAPPGAGGRTFIIYCNFEGVGGDLSQFTATGFDPLQNCADTCSNTAGCVSAGFDVTGSNICYMKSQANPMTSDGTRDTIRLPGY
;
A
#
# COMPACT_ATOMS: atom_id res chain seq x y z
N MET A 1 12.64 2.18 0.90
CA MET A 1 12.57 2.00 2.38
C MET A 1 11.63 0.83 2.67
N THR A 2 11.61 0.27 3.89
CA THR A 2 10.72 -0.85 4.24
C THR A 2 9.86 -0.53 5.45
N TYR A 3 8.65 -1.09 5.48
CA TYR A 3 7.75 -1.08 6.62
C TYR A 3 7.42 -2.52 7.04
N GLN A 4 7.37 -2.77 8.33
CA GLN A 4 6.94 -4.06 8.88
C GLN A 4 5.63 -3.84 9.62
N ALA A 5 4.55 -4.41 9.10
CA ALA A 5 3.27 -4.41 9.79
C ALA A 5 3.42 -5.15 11.14
N PRO A 6 2.74 -4.71 12.21
CA PRO A 6 2.78 -5.40 13.49
C PRO A 6 2.23 -6.83 13.36
N PRO A 7 2.62 -7.77 14.25
CA PRO A 7 2.15 -9.16 14.19
C PRO A 7 0.61 -9.28 14.24
N GLY A 8 -0.06 -8.39 15.00
CA GLY A 8 -1.51 -8.31 15.06
C GLY A 8 -2.18 -7.80 13.78
N ALA A 9 -1.40 -7.29 12.83
CA ALA A 9 -1.85 -6.91 11.50
C ALA A 9 -1.33 -7.86 10.41
N GLY A 10 -1.03 -9.12 10.73
CA GLY A 10 -0.54 -10.11 9.76
C GLY A 10 0.99 -10.15 9.62
N GLY A 11 1.72 -9.17 10.17
CA GLY A 11 3.17 -9.26 10.34
C GLY A 11 4.00 -9.21 9.06
N ARG A 12 3.45 -8.74 7.94
CA ARG A 12 4.14 -8.75 6.64
C ARG A 12 5.05 -7.53 6.49
N THR A 13 6.18 -7.73 5.83
CA THR A 13 7.09 -6.65 5.45
C THR A 13 6.76 -6.15 4.05
N PHE A 14 6.75 -4.84 3.86
CA PHE A 14 6.54 -4.16 2.59
C PHE A 14 7.73 -3.28 2.24
N ILE A 15 8.03 -3.18 0.95
CA ILE A 15 8.90 -2.15 0.38
C ILE A 15 8.00 -0.96 0.02
N ILE A 16 8.42 0.24 0.40
CA ILE A 16 7.76 1.49 0.07
C ILE A 16 8.51 2.15 -1.09
N TYR A 17 7.75 2.51 -2.10
CA TYR A 17 8.13 3.25 -3.30
C TYR A 17 7.42 4.59 -3.29
N CYS A 18 8.15 5.64 -2.95
CA CYS A 18 7.61 6.99 -2.89
C CYS A 18 7.49 7.61 -4.28
N ASN A 19 6.38 8.30 -4.56
CA ASN A 19 6.08 8.92 -5.85
C ASN A 19 5.98 7.92 -7.01
N PHE A 20 5.40 6.75 -6.74
CA PHE A 20 5.16 5.70 -7.71
C PHE A 20 3.76 5.14 -7.58
N GLU A 21 3.12 4.87 -8.72
CA GLU A 21 1.83 4.21 -8.82
C GLU A 21 1.97 2.85 -9.52
N GLY A 22 1.58 1.77 -8.83
CA GLY A 22 1.28 0.49 -9.48
C GLY A 22 -0.15 0.47 -10.01
N VAL A 23 -0.35 0.74 -11.29
CA VAL A 23 -1.70 0.90 -11.89
C VAL A 23 -2.44 -0.45 -11.99
N GLY A 24 -3.74 -0.44 -11.68
CA GLY A 24 -4.63 -1.59 -11.76
C GLY A 24 -4.46 -2.62 -10.65
N GLY A 25 -5.05 -3.80 -10.84
CA GLY A 25 -5.01 -4.90 -9.86
C GLY A 25 -5.85 -4.67 -8.60
N ASP A 26 -6.74 -3.67 -8.60
CA ASP A 26 -7.47 -3.22 -7.42
C ASP A 26 -8.38 -4.31 -6.83
N LEU A 27 -8.25 -4.52 -5.52
CA LEU A 27 -9.10 -5.38 -4.69
C LEU A 27 -10.23 -4.58 -4.05
N SER A 28 -9.86 -3.49 -3.39
CA SER A 28 -10.77 -2.60 -2.68
C SER A 28 -10.03 -1.32 -2.30
N GLN A 29 -10.78 -0.30 -1.88
CA GLN A 29 -10.22 0.95 -1.40
C GLN A 29 -10.86 1.39 -0.08
N PHE A 30 -10.12 2.17 0.70
CA PHE A 30 -10.63 2.83 1.89
C PHE A 30 -9.87 4.13 2.17
N THR A 31 -10.46 5.03 2.94
CA THR A 31 -9.75 6.21 3.45
C THR A 31 -8.91 5.79 4.64
N ALA A 32 -7.58 5.85 4.49
CA ALA A 32 -6.65 5.56 5.58
C ALA A 32 -6.69 6.65 6.64
N THR A 33 -6.49 6.25 7.89
CA THR A 33 -6.63 7.10 9.07
C THR A 33 -5.48 6.93 10.04
N GLY A 34 -5.46 7.72 11.11
CA GLY A 34 -4.43 7.67 12.15
C GLY A 34 -3.30 8.67 11.92
N PHE A 35 -2.26 8.55 12.75
CA PHE A 35 -1.09 9.44 12.72
C PHE A 35 -0.23 9.22 11.46
N ASP A 36 -0.15 7.98 10.99
CA ASP A 36 0.54 7.62 9.74
C ASP A 36 -0.42 6.80 8.84
N PRO A 37 -1.13 7.48 7.92
CA PRO A 37 -2.09 6.83 7.04
C PRO A 37 -1.46 5.83 6.06
N LEU A 38 -0.19 6.00 5.69
CA LEU A 38 0.52 5.03 4.83
C LEU A 38 0.75 3.72 5.58
N GLN A 39 1.12 3.79 6.86
CA GLN A 39 1.23 2.60 7.71
C GLN A 39 -0.13 1.92 7.89
N ASN A 40 -1.21 2.69 8.08
CA ASN A 40 -2.55 2.13 8.15
C ASN A 40 -2.92 1.38 6.84
N CYS A 41 -2.54 1.92 5.68
CA CYS A 41 -2.70 1.24 4.39
C CYS A 41 -1.93 -0.09 4.34
N ALA A 42 -0.70 -0.12 4.86
CA ALA A 42 0.11 -1.33 4.93
C ALA A 42 -0.43 -2.38 5.90
N ASP A 43 -0.92 -1.97 7.07
CA ASP A 43 -1.52 -2.87 8.06
C ASP A 43 -2.79 -3.53 7.51
N THR A 44 -3.63 -2.75 6.85
CA THR A 44 -4.84 -3.29 6.24
C THR A 44 -4.51 -4.22 5.08
N CYS A 45 -3.56 -3.85 4.21
CA CYS A 45 -3.12 -4.76 3.15
C CYS A 45 -2.49 -6.04 3.71
N SER A 46 -1.75 -5.94 4.81
CA SER A 46 -1.14 -7.09 5.47
C SER A 46 -2.18 -8.10 5.97
N ASN A 47 -3.31 -7.61 6.52
CA ASN A 47 -4.46 -8.41 6.96
C ASN A 47 -5.42 -8.84 5.84
N THR A 48 -5.33 -8.24 4.66
CA THR A 48 -6.26 -8.50 3.57
C THR A 48 -5.76 -9.65 2.71
N ALA A 49 -6.51 -10.75 2.70
CA ALA A 49 -6.22 -11.90 1.87
C ALA A 49 -6.08 -11.50 0.39
N GLY A 50 -4.98 -11.90 -0.24
CA GLY A 50 -4.68 -11.57 -1.63
C GLY A 50 -4.08 -10.19 -1.85
N CYS A 51 -4.03 -9.28 -0.87
CA CYS A 51 -3.37 -7.99 -1.06
C CYS A 51 -1.85 -8.16 -1.08
N VAL A 52 -1.21 -7.84 -2.20
CA VAL A 52 0.26 -7.95 -2.39
C VAL A 52 0.92 -6.60 -2.61
N SER A 53 0.12 -5.58 -2.89
CA SER A 53 0.54 -4.20 -3.07
C SER A 53 -0.60 -3.25 -2.70
N ALA A 54 -0.30 -1.99 -2.38
CA ALA A 54 -1.32 -0.96 -2.28
C ALA A 54 -0.75 0.39 -2.72
N GLY A 55 -1.58 1.20 -3.38
CA GLY A 55 -1.28 2.59 -3.70
C GLY A 55 -1.95 3.52 -2.71
N PHE A 56 -1.24 4.52 -2.22
CA PHE A 56 -1.71 5.49 -1.24
C PHE A 56 -1.72 6.90 -1.84
N ASP A 57 -2.85 7.60 -1.70
CA ASP A 57 -2.99 8.99 -2.09
C ASP A 57 -2.32 9.95 -1.10
N VAL A 58 -1.22 10.59 -1.52
CA VAL A 58 -0.48 11.54 -0.68
C VAL A 58 -0.98 12.99 -0.83
N THR A 59 -2.00 13.26 -1.63
CA THR A 59 -2.50 14.62 -1.92
C THR A 59 -3.50 15.15 -0.88
N GLY A 60 -3.72 14.39 0.19
CA GLY A 60 -4.63 14.71 1.29
C GLY A 60 -5.96 13.96 1.26
N SER A 61 -6.28 13.25 0.19
CA SER A 61 -7.45 12.34 0.15
C SER A 61 -7.24 11.09 1.02
N ASN A 62 -5.98 10.72 1.27
CA ASN A 62 -5.55 9.56 2.07
C ASN A 62 -6.21 8.24 1.64
N ILE A 63 -6.59 8.09 0.37
CA ILE A 63 -7.21 6.86 -0.11
C ILE A 63 -6.11 5.80 -0.30
N CYS A 64 -6.31 4.65 0.33
CA CYS A 64 -5.53 3.45 0.14
C CYS A 64 -6.26 2.52 -0.84
N TYR A 65 -5.61 2.22 -1.96
CA TYR A 65 -6.08 1.30 -2.99
C TYR A 65 -5.32 -0.01 -2.84
N MET A 66 -5.94 -1.01 -2.22
CA MET A 66 -5.36 -2.33 -2.03
C MET A 66 -5.40 -3.12 -3.34
N LYS A 67 -4.35 -3.86 -3.64
CA LYS A 67 -4.15 -4.51 -4.94
C LYS A 67 -3.75 -5.97 -4.80
N SER A 68 -4.39 -6.80 -5.61
CA SER A 68 -4.12 -8.24 -5.77
C SER A 68 -2.94 -8.53 -6.67
N GLN A 69 -2.51 -7.52 -7.42
CA GLN A 69 -1.44 -7.64 -8.38
C GLN A 69 -0.38 -6.58 -8.12
N ALA A 70 0.83 -6.99 -8.43
CA ALA A 70 2.03 -6.19 -8.40
C ALA A 70 2.38 -5.82 -9.84
N ASN A 71 1.64 -4.88 -10.42
CA ASN A 71 1.90 -4.39 -11.77
C ASN A 71 3.08 -3.40 -11.82
N PRO A 72 3.79 -3.29 -12.95
CA PRO A 72 4.86 -2.30 -13.13
C PRO A 72 4.41 -0.91 -12.68
N MET A 73 5.34 -0.19 -12.02
CA MET A 73 5.05 1.13 -11.48
C MET A 73 5.48 2.23 -12.44
N THR A 74 4.72 3.31 -12.46
CA THR A 74 5.09 4.57 -13.12
C THR A 74 5.33 5.64 -12.07
N SER A 75 6.19 6.62 -12.39
CA SER A 75 6.39 7.77 -11.52
C SER A 75 5.11 8.60 -11.44
N ASP A 76 4.62 8.85 -10.23
CA ASP A 76 3.45 9.67 -9.95
C ASP A 76 3.63 10.34 -8.59
N GLY A 77 3.79 11.67 -8.58
CA GLY A 77 3.98 12.45 -7.35
C GLY A 77 2.75 12.56 -6.44
N THR A 78 1.62 11.96 -6.84
CA THR A 78 0.38 11.91 -6.06
C THR A 78 0.16 10.55 -5.38
N ARG A 79 1.05 9.57 -5.63
CA ARG A 79 0.92 8.19 -5.17
C ARG A 79 2.19 7.68 -4.52
N ASP A 80 2.03 7.01 -3.38
CA ASP A 80 3.05 6.14 -2.81
C ASP A 80 2.59 4.70 -2.91
N THR A 81 3.47 3.80 -3.36
CA THR A 81 3.13 2.38 -3.47
C THR A 81 3.86 1.58 -2.40
N ILE A 82 3.13 0.73 -1.68
CA ILE A 82 3.71 -0.36 -0.89
C ILE A 82 3.58 -1.67 -1.65
N ARG A 83 4.55 -2.56 -1.49
CA ARG A 83 4.51 -3.88 -2.10
C ARG A 83 5.27 -4.91 -1.27
N LEU A 84 4.79 -6.15 -1.24
CA LEU A 84 5.58 -7.25 -0.70
C LEU A 84 6.93 -7.43 -1.41
N PRO A 85 7.98 -7.83 -0.70
CA PRO A 85 9.21 -8.34 -1.32
C PRO A 85 8.92 -9.52 -2.26
N GLY A 86 9.69 -9.60 -3.35
CA GLY A 86 9.56 -10.69 -4.33
C GLY A 86 8.47 -10.49 -5.39
N TYR A 87 7.83 -9.34 -5.40
CA TYR A 87 6.86 -8.92 -6.41
C TYR A 87 7.37 -7.73 -7.23
#